data_AF-A0A524FGQ4-F1
#
_entry.id   AF-A0A524FGQ4-F1
#
_cell.length_a   1.000
_cell.length_b   1.000
_cell.length_c   1.000
_cell.angle_alpha   90.00
_cell.angle_beta   90.00
_cell.angle_gamma   90.00
#
_symmetry.space_group_name_H-M   'P 1'
#
loop_
_entity.id
_entity.type
_entity.pdbx_description
1 polymer ?
#
loop_
_entity_poly.entity_id
_entity_poly.type
_entity_poly.pdbx_seq_one_letter_code
_entity_poly.pdbx_strand_id
1 'polypeptide(L)' 'MLDKRMEELLKKEFPFINTLVLEEIFMKLETMNIINVFRVSKTKKMIVLNKNNDKINEPLMRELF' A
#
# COMPACT_ATOMS: atom_id res chain seq x y z
N MET A 1 -11.62 0.44 5.08
CA MET A 1 -11.43 -1.02 4.97
C MET A 1 -10.35 -1.38 3.96
N LEU A 2 -9.18 -1.65 4.52
CA LEU A 2 -8.03 -2.28 3.88
C LEU A 2 -8.38 -3.71 3.41
N ASP A 3 -7.68 -4.21 2.40
CA ASP A 3 -7.81 -5.61 2.01
C ASP A 3 -7.30 -6.50 3.17
N LYS A 4 -8.16 -7.39 3.66
CA LYS A 4 -7.89 -8.25 4.83
C LYS A 4 -6.61 -9.08 4.68
N ARG A 5 -6.25 -9.45 3.44
CA ARG A 5 -5.04 -10.24 3.17
C ARG A 5 -3.76 -9.45 3.39
N MET A 6 -3.76 -8.15 3.06
CA MET A 6 -2.63 -7.26 3.31
C MET A 6 -2.43 -7.03 4.80
N GLU A 7 -3.52 -6.83 5.52
CA GLU A 7 -3.48 -6.72 6.99
C GLU A 7 -2.91 -7.99 7.64
N GLU A 8 -3.38 -9.17 7.21
CA GLU A 8 -2.87 -10.45 7.70
C GLU A 8 -1.38 -10.65 7.39
N LEU A 9 -0.92 -10.28 6.19
CA LEU A 9 0.50 -10.33 5.81
C LEU A 9 1.35 -9.42 6.69
N LEU A 10 0.92 -8.16 6.86
CA LEU A 10 1.65 -7.20 7.68
C LEU A 10 1.65 -7.58 9.15
N LYS A 11 0.57 -8.19 9.66
CA LYS A 11 0.53 -8.70 11.04
C LYS A 11 1.48 -9.88 11.27
N LYS A 12 1.90 -10.61 10.23
CA LYS A 12 2.92 -11.67 10.39
C LYS A 12 4.29 -11.09 10.73
N GLU A 13 4.66 -9.98 10.11
CA GLU A 13 5.95 -9.30 10.36
C GLU A 13 5.85 -8.27 11.49
N PHE A 14 4.68 -7.65 11.66
CA PHE A 14 4.41 -6.58 12.63
C PHE A 14 3.12 -6.90 13.43
N PRO A 15 3.19 -7.74 14.47
CA PRO A 15 2.00 -8.29 15.17
C PRO A 15 1.07 -7.26 15.79
N PHE A 16 1.61 -6.09 16.14
CA PHE A 16 0.88 -5.02 16.84
C PHE A 16 0.41 -3.90 15.92
N ILE A 17 0.44 -4.12 14.60
CA ILE A 17 0.05 -3.09 13.64
C ILE A 17 -1.44 -2.79 13.76
N ASN A 18 -1.76 -1.52 14.00
CA ASN A 18 -3.13 -1.03 14.12
C ASN A 18 -3.71 -0.80 12.72
N THR A 19 -4.83 -1.45 12.41
CA THR A 19 -5.50 -1.40 11.11
C THR A 19 -5.93 0.02 10.72
N LEU A 20 -6.37 0.84 11.68
CA LEU A 20 -6.75 2.25 11.43
C LEU A 20 -5.55 3.08 10.99
N VAL A 21 -4.42 2.94 11.69
CA VAL A 21 -3.17 3.62 11.35
C VAL A 21 -2.67 3.16 9.99
N LEU A 22 -2.80 1.87 9.70
CA LEU A 22 -2.42 1.31 8.42
C LEU A 22 -3.26 1.88 7.27
N GLU A 23 -4.58 1.99 7.45
CA GLU A 23 -5.46 2.65 6.49
C GLU A 23 -5.06 4.12 6.26
N GLU A 24 -4.74 4.85 7.32
CA GLU A 24 -4.25 6.24 7.22
C GLU A 24 -2.95 6.34 6.40
N ILE A 25 -2.00 5.43 6.64
CA ILE A 25 -0.75 5.37 5.88
C ILE A 25 -1.03 5.11 4.40
N PHE A 26 -1.89 4.15 4.06
CA PHE A 26 -2.21 3.85 2.67
C PHE A 26 -2.90 5.03 1.97
N MET A 27 -3.82 5.74 2.64
CA MET A 27 -4.42 6.97 2.10
C MET A 27 -3.35 8.06 1.89
N LYS A 28 -2.39 8.17 2.80
CA LYS A 28 -1.28 9.13 2.66
C LYS A 28 -0.36 8.78 1.48
N LEU A 29 -0.05 7.50 1.28
CA LEU A 29 0.74 7.05 0.13
C LEU A 29 0.02 7.28 -1.20
N GLU A 30 -1.29 7.06 -1.23
CA GLU A 30 -2.13 7.32 -2.40
C GLU A 30 -2.18 8.81 -2.74
N THR A 31 -2.45 9.67 -1.76
CA THR A 31 -2.43 11.14 -1.95
C THR A 31 -1.05 11.68 -2.33
N MET A 32 0.01 10.99 -1.91
CA MET A 32 1.37 11.31 -2.32
C MET A 32 1.72 10.84 -3.74
N ASN A 33 0.78 10.18 -4.45
CA ASN A 33 0.95 9.60 -5.78
C ASN A 33 2.00 8.47 -5.83
N ILE A 34 2.24 7.81 -4.69
CA ILE A 34 3.22 6.72 -4.55
C ILE A 34 2.59 5.38 -4.96
N ILE A 35 1.33 5.18 -4.59
CA ILE A 35 0.56 3.98 -4.93
C ILE A 35 -0.78 4.39 -5.56
N ASN A 36 -1.34 3.49 -6.35
CA ASN A 36 -2.70 3.58 -6.87
C ASN A 36 -3.55 2.48 -6.23
N VAL A 37 -4.73 2.82 -5.72
CA VAL A 37 -5.66 1.84 -5.14
C VAL A 37 -6.87 1.66 -6.05
N PHE A 38 -6.97 0.52 -6.71
CA PHE A 38 -8.11 0.17 -7.57
C PHE A 38 -9.11 -0.70 -6.81
N ARG A 39 -10.39 -0.33 -6.87
CA ARG A 39 -11.46 -1.18 -6.34
C ARG A 39 -11.79 -2.28 -7.35
N VAL A 40 -11.45 -3.52 -7.03
CA VAL A 40 -11.75 -4.69 -7.89
C VAL A 40 -13.13 -5.25 -7.58
N SER A 41 -13.55 -5.22 -6.31
CA SER A 41 -14.90 -5.64 -5.89
C SER A 41 -15.38 -4.86 -4.66
N LYS A 42 -16.55 -5.24 -4.11
CA LYS A 42 -17.06 -4.62 -2.87
C LYS A 42 -16.05 -4.71 -1.71
N THR A 43 -15.32 -5.82 -1.62
CA THR A 43 -14.39 -6.15 -0.52
C THR A 43 -12.93 -6.23 -0.94
N LYS A 44 -12.64 -6.29 -2.25
CA LYS A 44 -11.29 -6.49 -2.77
C LYS A 44 -10.74 -5.20 -3.36
N LYS A 45 -9.53 -4.85 -2.95
CA LYS A 45 -8.77 -3.72 -3.51
C LYS A 45 -7.45 -4.22 -4.06
N MET A 46 -7.00 -3.61 -5.15
CA MET A 46 -5.69 -3.86 -5.74
C MET A 46 -4.84 -2.62 -5.51
N ILE A 47 -3.70 -2.80 -4.85
CA ILE A 47 -2.74 -1.74 -4.59
C ILE A 47 -1.58 -1.93 -5.57
N VAL A 48 -1.29 -0.90 -6.35
CA VAL A 48 -0.23 -0.93 -7.38
C VAL A 48 0.74 0.20 -7.08
N LEU A 49 2.04 -0.09 -7.14
CA LEU A 49 3.07 0.94 -7.04
C LEU A 49 3.03 1.84 -8.28
N ASN A 50 3.02 3.15 -8.08
CA ASN A 50 3.15 4.09 -9.19
C ASN A 50 4.63 4.14 -9.63
N LYS A 51 4.91 3.71 -10.85
CA LYS A 51 6.28 3.71 -11.41
C LYS A 51 6.79 5.11 -11.73
N ASN A 52 5.88 6.06 -11.96
CA ASN A 52 6.19 7.43 -12.36
C ASN A 52 6.12 8.36 -11.14
N ASN A 53 6.48 7.85 -9.97
CA ASN A 53 6.47 8.59 -8.72
C ASN A 53 7.85 9.21 -8.47
N ASP A 54 7.91 10.52 -8.32
CA ASP A 54 9.16 11.26 -8.11
C ASP A 54 9.65 11.23 -6.65
N LYS A 55 8.88 10.64 -5.73
CA LYS A 55 9.15 10.67 -4.27
C LYS A 55 9.86 9.43 -3.75
N ILE A 56 9.72 8.27 -4.41
CA ILE A 56 10.47 7.07 -4.01
C ILE A 56 11.81 7.10 -4.73
N ASN A 57 12.88 6.88 -3.96
CA ASN A 57 14.24 6.89 -4.43
C ASN A 57 14.43 5.86 -5.57
N GLU A 58 15.01 6.31 -6.69
CA GLU A 58 15.24 5.51 -7.90
C GLU A 58 15.89 4.14 -7.65
N PRO A 59 16.86 3.97 -6.72
CA PRO A 59 17.48 2.67 -6.47
C PRO A 59 16.47 1.59 -6.06
N LEU A 60 15.49 1.95 -5.23
CA LEU A 60 14.48 1.01 -4.73
C LEU A 60 13.50 0.61 -5.85
N MET A 61 13.26 1.52 -6.80
CA MET A 61 12.45 1.23 -7.99
C MET A 61 13.20 0.36 -8.99
N ARG A 62 14.53 0.51 -9.12
CA ARG A 62 15.37 -0.29 -10.02
C ARG A 62 15.56 -1.74 -9.58
N GLU A 63 15.46 -2.04 -8.29
CA GLU A 63 15.54 -3.44 -7.81
C GLU A 63 14.24 -4.23 -8.04
N LEU A 64 13.11 -3.54 -8.23
CA LEU A 64 11.77 -4.15 -8.34
C LEU A 64 11.29 -4.39 -9.78
N PHE A 65 11.93 -3.77 -10.79
CA PHE A 65 11.55 -3.83 -12.20
C PHE A 65 12.75 -4.05 -13.12
#